data_AF-A0A1C6YV01-F1
#
_entry.id   AF-A0A1C6YV01-F1
#
_cell.length_a   1.000
_cell.length_b   1.000
_cell.length_c   1.000
_cell.angle_alpha   90.00
_cell.angle_beta   90.00
_cell.angle_gamma   90.00
#
_symmetry.space_group_name_H-M   'P 1'
#
loop_
_entity.id
_entity.type
_entity.pdbx_description
1 polymer ?
#
loop_
_entity_poly.entity_id
_entity_poly.type
_entity_poly.pdbx_seq_one_letter_code
_entity_poly.pdbx_strand_id
1 'polypeptide(L)'
;MFTSKLLWIAIFIFGVVPPVIILVLYDYSVSGEYFSLLSKGINISLSKKSGDWSNFGSLLSGVFTLLSAIASLATLIFLLQQQKKNDQERSEQLRIQKEIQDKNNLHLEAKKELMKFEMYKTHKEMFDDVLNKIEIASSGFKFKDRNSLYNKIFTNNSFFNIEIKVEIQSNLFLDVIKKRYLCLLENVKNHWGIDNNDSKIFSYIYEFKLINDELGLESVEEPKSWDFLYAGRPIGLNALTPWVSFLTYHNMISDILSFTGNGRLQDKIISDWGEIIFESISKITLPFDSNDVITYKNFGLLCPYNELGSLTNLIELYEICKKNRRVDPTRLQCTYTHIISSYSPSIIYERFPRNINDVYRKALDIYNRELAKI
;
A
#
# COMPACT_ATOMS: atom_id res chain seq x y z
N MET A 1 7.04 -19.15 62.48
CA MET A 1 7.65 -20.17 63.36
C MET A 1 7.14 -20.11 64.81
N PHE A 2 6.67 -18.96 65.33
CA PHE A 2 6.13 -18.83 66.69
C PHE A 2 4.72 -19.43 66.89
N THR A 3 3.92 -19.52 65.83
CA THR A 3 2.53 -19.99 65.88
C THR A 3 2.38 -21.49 66.10
N SER A 4 3.35 -22.32 65.70
CA SER A 4 3.25 -23.78 65.86
C SER A 4 3.45 -24.24 67.30
N LYS A 5 4.35 -23.62 68.06
CA LYS A 5 4.60 -23.98 69.48
C LYS A 5 3.42 -23.66 70.38
N LEU A 6 2.78 -22.51 70.17
CA LEU A 6 1.56 -22.11 70.91
C LEU A 6 0.37 -23.03 70.60
N LEU A 7 0.23 -23.47 69.35
CA LEU A 7 -0.80 -24.43 68.95
C LEU A 7 -0.61 -25.78 69.66
N TRP A 8 0.61 -26.31 69.68
CA TRP A 8 0.92 -27.57 70.38
C TRP A 8 0.69 -27.47 71.90
N ILE A 9 1.04 -26.35 72.51
CA ILE A 9 0.76 -26.09 73.93
C ILE A 9 -0.74 -26.02 74.19
N ALA A 10 -1.52 -25.36 73.33
CA ALA A 10 -2.98 -25.31 73.44
C ALA A 10 -3.62 -26.69 73.26
N ILE A 11 -3.17 -27.49 72.27
CA ILE A 11 -3.65 -28.86 72.07
C ILE A 11 -3.33 -29.73 73.30
N PHE A 12 -2.15 -29.58 73.89
CA PHE A 12 -1.79 -30.32 75.10
C PHE A 12 -2.63 -29.89 76.31
N ILE A 13 -2.78 -28.58 76.53
CA ILE A 13 -3.55 -28.03 77.65
C ILE A 13 -5.03 -28.36 77.53
N PHE A 14 -5.64 -28.28 76.34
CA PHE A 14 -7.08 -28.56 76.19
C PHE A 14 -7.36 -30.05 75.91
N GLY A 15 -6.44 -30.78 75.28
CA GLY A 15 -6.63 -32.20 74.95
C GLY A 15 -6.27 -33.18 76.06
N VAL A 16 -5.27 -32.86 76.89
CA VAL A 16 -4.74 -33.80 77.90
C VAL A 16 -5.16 -33.41 79.31
N VAL A 17 -5.15 -32.11 79.65
CA VAL A 17 -5.40 -31.66 81.02
C VAL A 17 -6.85 -31.90 81.48
N PRO A 18 -7.91 -31.63 80.68
CA PRO A 18 -9.29 -31.86 81.13
C PRO A 18 -9.62 -33.34 81.35
N PRO A 19 -9.25 -34.30 80.47
CA PRO A 19 -9.41 -35.73 80.75
C PRO A 19 -8.70 -36.17 82.03
N VAL A 20 -7.49 -35.64 82.29
CA VAL A 20 -6.74 -35.94 83.52
C VAL A 20 -7.44 -35.35 84.75
N ILE A 21 -7.91 -34.10 84.70
CA ILE A 21 -8.67 -33.49 85.80
C ILE A 21 -9.96 -34.26 86.07
N ILE A 22 -10.67 -34.69 85.03
CA ILE A 22 -11.90 -35.49 85.18
C ILE A 22 -11.60 -36.86 85.79
N LEU A 23 -10.51 -37.51 85.39
CA LEU A 23 -10.05 -38.76 86.01
C LEU A 23 -9.75 -38.56 87.51
N VAL A 24 -9.10 -37.46 87.88
CA VAL A 24 -8.78 -37.11 89.28
C VAL A 24 -10.06 -36.84 90.08
N LEU A 25 -11.00 -36.06 89.53
CA LEU A 25 -12.26 -35.73 90.19
C LEU A 25 -13.21 -36.94 90.31
N TYR A 26 -13.21 -37.81 89.30
CA TYR A 26 -13.99 -39.04 89.34
C TYR A 26 -13.46 -40.02 90.39
N ASP A 27 -12.14 -40.21 90.44
CA ASP A 27 -11.47 -41.02 91.48
C ASP A 27 -11.77 -40.48 92.87
N TYR A 28 -11.74 -39.16 93.07
CA TYR A 28 -12.15 -38.50 94.31
C TYR A 28 -13.61 -38.82 94.70
N SER A 29 -14.55 -38.73 93.74
CA SER A 29 -15.97 -38.96 94.02
C SER A 29 -16.31 -40.43 94.35
N VAL A 30 -15.55 -41.38 93.80
CA VAL A 30 -15.78 -42.82 93.95
C VAL A 30 -15.06 -43.39 95.18
N SER A 31 -13.85 -42.91 95.48
CA SER A 31 -13.02 -43.43 96.59
C SER A 31 -13.25 -42.72 97.93
N GLY A 32 -13.74 -41.47 97.93
CA GLY A 32 -14.02 -40.71 99.15
C GLY A 32 -12.78 -40.30 99.96
N GLU A 33 -11.58 -40.62 99.49
CA GLU A 33 -10.31 -40.30 100.13
C GLU A 33 -9.40 -39.47 99.20
N TYR A 34 -8.52 -38.66 99.80
CA TYR A 34 -7.64 -37.77 99.07
C TYR A 34 -6.67 -38.54 98.18
N PHE A 35 -6.73 -38.23 96.89
CA PHE A 35 -5.86 -38.71 95.83
C PHE A 35 -4.36 -38.60 96.19
N SER A 36 -3.72 -39.74 96.46
CA SER A 36 -2.28 -39.85 96.75
C SER A 36 -1.46 -40.29 95.52
N LEU A 37 -1.77 -39.73 94.34
CA LEU A 37 -1.22 -40.21 93.06
C LEU A 37 0.31 -40.15 92.90
N LEU A 38 1.03 -39.53 93.82
CA LEU A 38 2.49 -39.38 93.72
C LEU A 38 3.29 -40.10 94.80
N SER A 39 2.69 -40.73 95.82
CA SER A 39 3.48 -41.26 96.94
C SER A 39 3.30 -42.73 97.30
N LYS A 40 2.32 -43.45 96.77
CA LYS A 40 2.22 -44.91 96.96
C LYS A 40 1.74 -45.57 95.68
N GLY A 41 2.42 -46.65 95.29
CA GLY A 41 2.25 -47.36 94.03
C GLY A 41 0.79 -47.55 93.63
N ILE A 42 0.54 -47.38 92.34
CA ILE A 42 -0.76 -47.38 91.66
C ILE A 42 -1.57 -48.63 92.06
N ASN A 43 -2.42 -48.50 93.09
CA ASN A 43 -3.52 -49.42 93.37
C ASN A 43 -4.80 -48.62 93.15
N ILE A 44 -5.20 -48.51 91.89
CA ILE A 44 -6.48 -47.91 91.51
C ILE A 44 -7.56 -48.88 91.99
N SER A 45 -8.25 -48.55 93.07
CA SER A 45 -9.43 -49.31 93.53
C SER A 45 -10.59 -49.04 92.55
N LEU A 46 -10.59 -49.76 91.43
CA LEU A 46 -11.62 -49.72 90.40
C LEU A 46 -12.97 -50.06 91.02
N SER A 47 -13.99 -49.18 90.85
CA SER A 47 -15.34 -49.49 91.31
C SER A 47 -15.81 -50.80 90.68
N LYS A 48 -16.30 -51.73 91.52
CA LYS A 48 -16.83 -53.03 91.08
C LYS A 48 -18.28 -52.94 90.61
N LYS A 49 -18.92 -51.76 90.70
CA LYS A 49 -20.30 -51.54 90.25
C LYS A 49 -20.30 -51.08 88.79
N SER A 50 -21.00 -51.82 87.93
CA SER A 50 -21.09 -51.52 86.50
C SER A 50 -21.72 -50.16 86.17
N GLY A 51 -22.60 -49.64 87.04
CA GLY A 51 -23.26 -48.34 86.87
C GLY A 51 -22.32 -47.14 86.93
N ASP A 52 -21.26 -47.20 87.75
CA ASP A 52 -20.31 -46.09 87.90
C ASP A 52 -19.47 -45.90 86.63
N TRP A 53 -19.07 -47.01 86.00
CA TRP A 53 -18.39 -47.01 84.70
C TRP A 53 -19.23 -46.43 83.56
N SER A 54 -20.54 -46.66 83.59
CA SER A 54 -21.48 -46.08 82.62
C SER A 54 -21.62 -44.57 82.79
N ASN A 55 -21.69 -44.09 84.03
CA ASN A 55 -21.74 -42.65 84.36
C ASN A 55 -20.42 -41.95 83.97
N PHE A 56 -19.28 -42.58 84.25
CA PHE A 56 -17.96 -42.09 83.82
C PHE A 56 -17.85 -41.99 82.30
N GLY A 57 -18.22 -43.06 81.58
CA GLY A 57 -18.20 -43.08 80.12
C GLY A 57 -19.08 -41.97 79.51
N SER A 58 -20.24 -41.71 80.13
CA SER A 58 -21.16 -40.64 79.70
C SER A 58 -20.58 -39.24 79.95
N LEU A 59 -19.98 -39.00 81.12
CA LEU A 59 -19.30 -37.75 81.45
C LEU A 59 -18.11 -37.48 80.51
N LEU A 60 -17.28 -38.50 80.29
CA LEU A 60 -16.10 -38.43 79.43
C LEU A 60 -16.50 -38.19 77.97
N SER A 61 -17.53 -38.88 77.48
CA SER A 61 -18.12 -38.66 76.16
C SER A 61 -18.65 -37.23 75.99
N GLY A 62 -19.33 -36.69 77.02
CA GLY A 62 -19.81 -35.31 77.02
C GLY A 62 -18.67 -34.29 76.92
N VAL A 63 -17.58 -34.51 77.65
CA VAL A 63 -16.41 -33.64 77.64
C VAL A 63 -15.67 -33.71 76.29
N PHE A 64 -15.45 -34.90 75.74
CA PHE A 64 -14.83 -35.02 74.41
C PHE A 64 -15.70 -34.43 73.30
N THR A 65 -17.03 -34.51 73.42
CA THR A 65 -17.95 -33.85 72.50
C THR A 65 -17.84 -32.32 72.59
N LEU A 66 -17.79 -31.76 73.80
CA LEU A 66 -17.56 -30.33 74.01
C LEU A 66 -16.19 -29.89 73.46
N LEU A 67 -15.14 -30.68 73.71
CA LEU A 67 -13.81 -30.41 73.19
C LEU A 67 -13.77 -30.42 71.66
N SER A 68 -14.45 -31.39 71.04
CA SER A 68 -14.57 -31.50 69.58
C SER A 68 -15.35 -30.32 68.99
N ALA A 69 -16.37 -29.83 69.69
CA ALA A 69 -17.11 -28.63 69.30
C ALA A 69 -16.23 -27.36 69.38
N ILE A 70 -15.43 -27.21 70.45
CA ILE A 70 -14.47 -26.09 70.58
C ILE A 70 -13.41 -26.16 69.48
N ALA A 71 -12.86 -27.34 69.18
CA ALA A 71 -11.90 -27.54 68.11
C ALA A 71 -12.50 -27.19 66.73
N SER A 72 -13.75 -27.56 66.47
CA SER A 72 -14.47 -27.22 65.25
C SER A 72 -14.70 -25.71 65.13
N LEU A 73 -15.08 -25.05 66.23
CA LEU A 73 -15.24 -23.59 66.27
C LEU A 73 -13.92 -22.86 66.00
N ALA A 74 -12.82 -23.32 66.62
CA ALA A 74 -11.49 -22.77 66.38
C ALA A 74 -11.07 -22.92 64.91
N THR A 75 -11.37 -24.07 64.29
CA THR A 75 -11.11 -24.32 62.86
C THR A 75 -11.92 -23.35 61.98
N LEU A 76 -13.19 -23.12 62.30
CA LEU A 76 -14.03 -22.17 61.56
C LEU A 76 -13.49 -20.74 61.64
N ILE A 77 -13.06 -20.29 62.82
CA ILE A 77 -12.45 -18.96 63.02
C ILE A 77 -11.16 -18.84 62.21
N PHE A 78 -10.32 -19.87 62.21
CA PHE A 78 -9.09 -19.91 61.43
C PHE A 78 -9.37 -19.82 59.92
N LEU A 79 -10.34 -20.59 59.42
CA LEU A 79 -10.74 -20.56 58.01
C LEU A 79 -11.27 -19.17 57.60
N LEU A 80 -12.06 -18.51 58.46
CA LEU A 80 -12.55 -17.15 58.21
C LEU A 80 -11.40 -16.13 58.13
N GLN A 81 -10.40 -16.24 59.01
CA GLN A 81 -9.21 -15.39 58.97
C GLN A 81 -8.38 -15.63 57.70
N GLN A 82 -8.20 -16.90 57.32
CA GLN A 82 -7.49 -17.28 56.11
C GLN A 82 -8.20 -16.77 54.85
N GLN A 83 -9.54 -16.90 54.80
CA GLN A 83 -10.34 -16.40 53.69
C GLN A 83 -10.20 -14.88 53.54
N LYS A 84 -10.31 -14.13 54.65
CA LYS A 84 -10.14 -12.67 54.62
C LYS A 84 -8.74 -12.26 54.12
N LYS A 85 -7.69 -12.97 54.52
CA LYS A 85 -6.33 -12.71 54.05
C LYS A 85 -6.19 -13.01 52.55
N ASN A 86 -6.72 -14.13 52.10
CA ASN A 86 -6.69 -14.51 50.68
C ASN A 86 -7.47 -13.51 49.80
N ASP A 87 -8.60 -13.00 50.29
CA ASP A 87 -9.39 -11.99 49.57
C ASP A 87 -8.62 -10.68 49.42
N GLN A 88 -7.87 -10.28 50.45
CA GLN A 88 -6.99 -9.10 50.39
C GLN A 88 -5.87 -9.30 49.36
N GLU A 89 -5.13 -10.40 49.42
CA GLU A 89 -4.06 -10.71 48.46
C GLU A 89 -4.59 -10.77 47.02
N ARG A 90 -5.78 -11.37 46.82
CA ARG A 90 -6.44 -11.41 45.51
C ARG A 90 -6.81 -10.02 45.01
N SER A 91 -7.33 -9.15 45.88
CA SER A 91 -7.68 -7.78 45.51
C SER A 91 -6.46 -6.95 45.09
N GLU A 92 -5.32 -7.15 45.76
CA GLU A 92 -4.06 -6.49 45.44
C GLU A 92 -3.50 -6.99 44.11
N GLN A 93 -3.51 -8.30 43.88
CA GLN A 93 -3.12 -8.90 42.59
C GLN A 93 -3.98 -8.38 41.44
N LEU A 94 -5.29 -8.25 41.64
CA LEU A 94 -6.19 -7.69 40.63
C LEU A 94 -5.87 -6.21 40.34
N ARG A 95 -5.49 -5.43 41.35
CA ARG A 95 -5.07 -4.04 41.15
C ARG A 95 -3.79 -3.96 40.32
N ILE A 96 -2.78 -4.75 40.68
CA ILE A 96 -1.50 -4.82 39.96
C ILE A 96 -1.72 -5.27 38.51
N GLN A 97 -2.56 -6.28 38.28
CA GLN A 97 -2.88 -6.74 36.93
C GLN A 97 -3.55 -5.66 36.08
N LYS A 98 -4.49 -4.90 36.65
CA LYS A 98 -5.11 -3.76 35.96
C LYS A 98 -4.07 -2.69 35.59
N GLU A 99 -3.20 -2.31 36.54
CA GLU A 99 -2.14 -1.33 36.27
C GLU A 99 -1.18 -1.78 35.16
N ILE A 100 -0.82 -3.07 35.12
CA ILE A 100 0.02 -3.65 34.05
C ILE A 100 -0.74 -3.64 32.72
N GLN A 101 -2.01 -4.02 32.72
CA GLN A 101 -2.84 -4.03 31.52
C GLN A 101 -3.00 -2.62 30.93
N ASP A 102 -3.24 -1.62 31.78
CA ASP A 102 -3.38 -0.22 31.35
C ASP A 102 -2.07 0.31 30.74
N LYS A 103 -0.92 0.01 31.36
CA LYS A 103 0.40 0.34 30.80
C LYS A 103 0.64 -0.36 29.46
N ASN A 104 0.29 -1.64 29.35
CA ASN A 104 0.45 -2.39 28.11
C ASN A 104 -0.42 -1.82 26.99
N ASN A 105 -1.65 -1.42 27.30
CA ASN A 105 -2.55 -0.78 26.33
C ASN A 105 -1.97 0.54 25.82
N LEU A 106 -1.44 1.38 26.72
CA LEU A 106 -0.79 2.64 26.35
C LEU A 106 0.45 2.42 25.47
N HIS A 107 1.30 1.44 25.81
CA HIS A 107 2.43 1.06 24.96
C HIS A 107 2.00 0.50 23.60
N LEU A 108 0.88 -0.23 23.55
CA LEU A 108 0.33 -0.77 22.31
C LEU A 108 -0.20 0.35 21.40
N GLU A 109 -0.87 1.35 21.96
CA GLU A 109 -1.36 2.52 21.23
C GLU A 109 -0.19 3.31 20.62
N ALA A 110 0.85 3.62 21.41
CA ALA A 110 2.04 4.29 20.90
C ALA A 110 2.74 3.50 19.78
N LYS A 111 2.81 2.16 19.90
CA LYS A 111 3.35 1.31 18.83
C LYS A 111 2.49 1.33 17.56
N LYS A 112 1.17 1.36 17.69
CA LYS A 112 0.25 1.45 16.55
C LYS A 112 0.43 2.77 15.79
N GLU A 113 0.62 3.87 16.51
CA GLU A 113 0.88 5.18 15.90
C GLU A 113 2.23 5.21 15.15
N LEU A 114 3.29 4.66 15.76
CA LEU A 114 4.59 4.55 15.10
C LEU A 114 4.49 3.68 13.83
N MET A 115 3.80 2.54 13.90
CA MET A 115 3.60 1.66 12.76
C MET A 115 2.86 2.36 11.61
N LYS A 116 1.84 3.18 11.92
CA LYS A 116 1.16 3.99 10.91
C LYS A 116 2.13 4.99 10.28
N PHE A 117 2.90 5.73 11.07
CA PHE A 117 3.89 6.66 10.52
C PHE A 117 4.88 5.97 9.57
N GLU A 118 5.41 4.80 9.97
CA GLU A 118 6.31 4.00 9.15
C GLU A 118 5.64 3.54 7.84
N MET A 119 4.41 3.01 7.92
CA MET A 119 3.65 2.62 6.74
C MET A 119 3.44 3.79 5.77
N TYR A 120 3.18 5.01 6.27
CA TYR A 120 2.97 6.19 5.43
C TYR A 120 4.25 6.52 4.67
N LYS A 121 5.37 6.56 5.39
CA LYS A 121 6.69 6.82 4.81
C LYS A 121 7.03 5.77 3.75
N THR A 122 6.90 4.49 4.09
CA THR A 122 7.20 3.40 3.17
C THR A 122 6.30 3.41 1.94
N HIS A 123 5.00 3.65 2.09
CA HIS A 123 4.08 3.72 0.96
C HIS A 123 4.42 4.89 0.02
N LYS A 124 4.83 6.03 0.58
CA LYS A 124 5.27 7.18 -0.21
C LYS A 124 6.58 6.89 -0.95
N GLU A 125 7.55 6.27 -0.30
CA GLU A 125 8.80 5.82 -0.92
C GLU A 125 8.54 4.83 -2.07
N MET A 126 7.63 3.86 -1.86
CA MET A 126 7.22 2.92 -2.91
C MET A 126 6.55 3.62 -4.10
N PHE A 127 5.78 4.68 -3.85
CA PHE A 127 5.21 5.49 -4.93
C PHE A 127 6.29 6.23 -5.72
N ASP A 128 7.25 6.85 -5.03
CA ASP A 128 8.39 7.50 -5.68
C ASP A 128 9.22 6.51 -6.51
N ASP A 129 9.37 5.27 -6.06
CA ASP A 129 10.02 4.20 -6.82
C ASP A 129 9.26 3.83 -8.10
N VAL A 130 7.93 3.82 -8.06
CA VAL A 130 7.10 3.63 -9.27
C VAL A 130 7.29 4.79 -10.24
N LEU A 131 7.26 6.03 -9.75
CA LEU A 131 7.51 7.21 -10.60
C LEU A 131 8.92 7.19 -11.20
N ASN A 132 9.94 6.80 -10.43
CA ASN A 132 11.31 6.64 -10.93
C ASN A 132 11.38 5.61 -12.05
N LYS A 133 10.72 4.45 -11.90
CA LYS A 133 10.67 3.43 -12.95
C LYS A 133 10.00 3.96 -14.22
N ILE A 134 8.93 4.75 -14.07
CA ILE A 134 8.25 5.41 -15.18
C ILE A 134 9.18 6.42 -15.88
N GLU A 135 9.87 7.28 -15.14
CA GLU A 135 10.81 8.26 -15.71
C GLU A 135 11.95 7.57 -16.48
N ILE A 136 12.50 6.48 -15.94
CA ILE A 136 13.55 5.69 -16.59
C ILE A 136 13.02 5.04 -17.88
N ALA A 137 11.82 4.44 -17.83
CA ALA A 137 11.24 3.73 -18.97
C ALA A 137 10.78 4.65 -20.09
N SER A 138 10.37 5.88 -19.76
CA SER A 138 9.79 6.82 -20.70
C SER A 138 10.80 7.67 -21.47
N SER A 139 12.07 7.68 -21.04
CA SER A 139 13.19 8.42 -21.65
C SER A 139 12.76 9.79 -22.20
N GLY A 140 12.69 10.77 -21.30
CA GLY A 140 12.47 12.17 -21.69
C GLY A 140 11.50 12.95 -20.83
N PHE A 141 10.77 12.29 -19.92
CA PHE A 141 9.87 12.94 -18.97
C PHE A 141 10.38 12.90 -17.54
N LYS A 142 10.05 13.94 -16.77
CA LYS A 142 10.17 13.96 -15.32
C LYS A 142 8.90 14.47 -14.67
N PHE A 143 8.59 13.96 -13.48
CA PHE A 143 7.52 14.49 -12.64
C PHE A 143 8.02 15.72 -11.89
N LYS A 144 7.38 16.86 -12.12
CA LYS A 144 7.76 18.15 -11.52
C LYS A 144 7.59 18.17 -10.01
N ASP A 145 6.43 17.71 -9.52
CA ASP A 145 6.09 17.70 -8.10
C ASP A 145 5.42 16.38 -7.72
N ARG A 146 6.27 15.42 -7.36
CA ARG A 146 5.86 14.07 -6.94
C ARG A 146 5.02 14.09 -5.67
N ASN A 147 5.30 15.03 -4.76
CA ASN A 147 4.54 15.17 -3.52
C ASN A 147 3.11 15.64 -3.79
N SER A 148 2.97 16.64 -4.65
CA SER A 148 1.65 17.12 -5.09
C SER A 148 0.88 16.02 -5.80
N LEU A 149 1.53 15.28 -6.72
CA LEU A 149 0.91 14.15 -7.39
C LEU A 149 0.45 13.06 -6.41
N TYR A 150 1.30 12.68 -5.44
CA TYR A 150 0.93 11.74 -4.39
C TYR A 150 -0.30 12.22 -3.61
N ASN A 151 -0.33 13.49 -3.19
CA ASN A 151 -1.43 14.05 -2.43
C ASN A 151 -2.73 14.19 -3.25
N LYS A 152 -2.65 14.38 -4.57
CA LYS A 152 -3.82 14.36 -5.46
C LYS A 152 -4.42 12.96 -5.57
N ILE A 153 -3.58 11.93 -5.59
CA ILE A 153 -4.01 10.53 -5.69
C ILE A 153 -4.50 10.00 -4.33
N PHE A 154 -3.81 10.34 -3.26
CA PHE A 154 -4.08 9.85 -1.91
C PHE A 154 -4.47 11.00 -0.97
N THR A 155 -5.61 11.66 -1.26
CA THR A 155 -6.04 12.88 -0.56
C THR A 155 -6.27 12.72 0.94
N ASN A 156 -6.57 11.49 1.38
CA ASN A 156 -6.83 11.16 2.78
C ASN A 156 -5.60 10.65 3.53
N ASN A 157 -4.46 10.47 2.83
CA ASN A 157 -3.25 9.95 3.45
C ASN A 157 -2.57 11.04 4.28
N SER A 158 -2.22 10.67 5.50
CA SER A 158 -1.50 11.50 6.46
C SER A 158 -0.68 10.61 7.38
N PHE A 159 0.05 11.20 8.33
CA PHE A 159 0.77 10.43 9.35
C PHE A 159 -0.14 9.55 10.22
N PHE A 160 -1.45 9.83 10.27
CA PHE A 160 -2.41 9.13 11.13
C PHE A 160 -3.35 8.18 10.39
N ASN A 161 -3.46 8.34 9.07
CA ASN A 161 -4.38 7.59 8.22
C ASN A 161 -3.70 7.23 6.89
N ILE A 162 -3.81 5.96 6.48
CA ILE A 162 -3.23 5.48 5.23
C ILE A 162 -4.24 4.59 4.53
N GLU A 163 -4.57 5.00 3.32
CA GLU A 163 -5.31 4.25 2.33
C GLU A 163 -4.31 3.77 1.27
N ILE A 164 -4.17 2.45 1.17
CA ILE A 164 -3.32 1.80 0.16
C ILE A 164 -4.09 1.65 -1.16
N LYS A 165 -5.40 1.42 -1.06
CA LYS A 165 -6.30 1.28 -2.21
C LYS A 165 -7.22 2.48 -2.28
N VAL A 166 -7.27 3.10 -3.45
CA VAL A 166 -8.13 4.25 -3.72
C VAL A 166 -9.22 3.83 -4.70
N GLU A 167 -10.48 4.07 -4.37
CA GLU A 167 -11.56 3.83 -5.31
C GLU A 167 -11.60 4.94 -6.36
N ILE A 168 -11.54 4.61 -7.64
CA ILE A 168 -11.55 5.61 -8.72
C ILE A 168 -12.79 6.52 -8.62
N GLN A 169 -13.95 5.98 -8.26
CA GLN A 169 -15.20 6.74 -8.20
C GLN A 169 -15.20 7.82 -7.11
N SER A 170 -14.41 7.65 -6.04
CA SER A 170 -14.30 8.62 -4.95
C SER A 170 -13.13 9.59 -5.13
N ASN A 171 -12.17 9.27 -6.02
CA ASN A 171 -11.05 10.14 -6.35
C ASN A 171 -11.25 10.84 -7.70
N LEU A 172 -11.60 12.14 -7.65
CA LEU A 172 -11.83 12.97 -8.83
C LEU A 172 -10.63 12.99 -9.80
N PHE A 173 -9.41 13.02 -9.27
CA PHE A 173 -8.19 13.11 -10.08
C PHE A 173 -7.96 11.84 -10.92
N LEU A 174 -8.01 10.67 -10.29
CA LEU A 174 -7.84 9.38 -10.97
C LEU A 174 -8.95 9.12 -11.99
N ASP A 175 -10.19 9.48 -11.64
CA ASP A 175 -11.33 9.36 -12.55
C ASP A 175 -11.16 10.26 -13.79
N VAL A 176 -10.79 11.53 -13.58
CA VAL A 176 -10.55 12.48 -14.68
C VAL A 176 -9.43 12.00 -15.60
N ILE A 177 -8.28 11.61 -15.06
CA ILE A 177 -7.15 11.13 -15.89
C ILE A 177 -7.53 9.87 -16.66
N LYS A 178 -8.15 8.89 -15.98
CA LYS A 178 -8.56 7.65 -16.63
C LYS A 178 -9.59 7.92 -17.74
N LYS A 179 -10.63 8.70 -17.46
CA LYS A 179 -11.65 9.07 -18.46
C LYS A 179 -11.05 9.84 -19.62
N ARG A 180 -10.20 10.82 -19.35
CA ARG A 180 -9.54 11.62 -20.39
C ARG A 180 -8.67 10.75 -21.29
N TYR A 181 -7.88 9.86 -20.72
CA TYR A 181 -7.07 8.92 -21.49
C TYR A 181 -7.90 7.92 -22.30
N LEU A 182 -8.95 7.34 -21.72
CA LEU A 182 -9.85 6.43 -22.46
C LEU A 182 -10.61 7.16 -23.57
N CYS A 183 -11.05 8.40 -23.34
CA CYS A 183 -11.69 9.25 -24.34
C CYS A 183 -10.72 9.59 -25.48
N LEU A 184 -9.46 9.94 -25.14
CA LEU A 184 -8.40 10.13 -26.12
C LEU A 184 -8.22 8.88 -26.98
N LEU A 185 -8.12 7.70 -26.37
CA LEU A 185 -8.06 6.44 -27.10
C LEU A 185 -9.31 6.26 -27.98
N GLU A 186 -10.52 6.32 -27.44
CA GLU A 186 -11.73 6.11 -28.23
C GLU A 186 -11.86 7.09 -29.42
N ASN A 187 -11.49 8.35 -29.20
CA ASN A 187 -11.49 9.35 -30.25
C ASN A 187 -10.45 9.05 -31.34
N VAL A 188 -9.25 8.63 -30.94
CA VAL A 188 -8.22 8.18 -31.87
C VAL A 188 -8.72 6.94 -32.64
N LYS A 189 -9.39 6.00 -31.99
CA LYS A 189 -9.97 4.81 -32.67
C LYS A 189 -10.93 5.18 -33.78
N ASN A 190 -11.88 6.05 -33.44
CA ASN A 190 -13.11 6.22 -34.21
C ASN A 190 -12.95 7.29 -35.30
N HIS A 191 -11.98 8.19 -35.13
CA HIS A 191 -11.89 9.39 -35.97
C HIS A 191 -10.49 9.62 -36.55
N TRP A 192 -9.46 8.92 -36.09
CA TRP A 192 -8.11 9.12 -36.61
C TRP A 192 -7.97 8.46 -37.99
N GLY A 193 -7.76 9.28 -39.02
CA GLY A 193 -7.55 8.83 -40.40
C GLY A 193 -8.80 8.77 -41.30
N ILE A 194 -9.99 8.92 -40.71
CA ILE A 194 -11.27 8.95 -41.45
C ILE A 194 -11.68 10.40 -41.75
N ASP A 195 -11.48 11.31 -40.80
CA ASP A 195 -11.82 12.73 -40.97
C ASP A 195 -10.54 13.55 -41.24
N ASN A 196 -10.42 14.15 -42.43
CA ASN A 196 -9.39 15.16 -42.76
C ASN A 196 -9.63 16.52 -42.05
N ASN A 197 -10.27 16.51 -40.88
CA ASN A 197 -10.59 17.73 -40.16
C ASN A 197 -9.46 18.06 -39.18
N ASP A 198 -8.55 18.94 -39.59
CA ASP A 198 -7.39 19.40 -38.81
C ASP A 198 -7.75 19.77 -37.36
N SER A 199 -8.94 20.36 -37.13
CA SER A 199 -9.41 20.75 -35.79
C SER A 199 -9.48 19.57 -34.81
N LYS A 200 -9.81 18.36 -35.29
CA LYS A 200 -9.87 17.16 -34.45
C LYS A 200 -8.47 16.71 -34.03
N ILE A 201 -7.47 16.78 -34.91
CA ILE A 201 -6.10 16.38 -34.55
C ILE A 201 -5.49 17.31 -33.51
N PHE A 202 -5.68 18.62 -33.67
CA PHE A 202 -5.25 19.58 -32.65
C PHE A 202 -5.93 19.31 -31.31
N SER A 203 -7.22 18.92 -31.31
CA SER A 203 -7.89 18.54 -30.08
C SER A 203 -7.19 17.37 -29.37
N TYR A 204 -6.71 16.36 -30.11
CA TYR A 204 -6.01 15.22 -29.52
C TYR A 204 -4.63 15.59 -28.96
N ILE A 205 -3.89 16.43 -29.68
CA ILE A 205 -2.59 16.94 -29.21
C ILE A 205 -2.77 17.75 -27.93
N TYR A 206 -3.85 18.55 -27.87
CA TYR A 206 -4.21 19.30 -26.67
C TYR A 206 -4.62 18.39 -25.50
N GLU A 207 -5.36 17.31 -25.77
CA GLU A 207 -5.70 16.30 -24.77
C GLU A 207 -4.45 15.66 -24.13
N PHE A 208 -3.41 15.34 -24.93
CA PHE A 208 -2.11 14.89 -24.40
C PHE A 208 -1.47 15.91 -23.47
N LYS A 209 -1.50 17.19 -23.85
CA LYS A 209 -0.99 18.26 -23.00
C LYS A 209 -1.76 18.33 -21.68
N LEU A 210 -3.08 18.25 -21.71
CA LEU A 210 -3.87 18.27 -20.48
C LEU A 210 -3.55 17.07 -19.57
N ILE A 211 -3.33 15.88 -20.13
CA ILE A 211 -2.87 14.72 -19.35
C ILE A 211 -1.50 14.99 -18.72
N ASN A 212 -0.56 15.58 -19.47
CA ASN A 212 0.75 15.98 -18.93
C ASN A 212 0.64 16.96 -17.77
N ASP A 213 -0.19 17.99 -17.92
CA ASP A 213 -0.37 19.01 -16.88
C ASP A 213 -0.95 18.43 -15.60
N GLU A 214 -1.95 17.56 -15.73
CA GLU A 214 -2.60 16.93 -14.58
C GLU A 214 -1.62 16.02 -13.83
N LEU A 215 -0.85 15.22 -14.57
CA LEU A 215 0.21 14.36 -14.02
C LEU A 215 1.43 15.16 -13.53
N GLY A 216 1.56 16.43 -13.91
CA GLY A 216 2.73 17.24 -13.61
C GLY A 216 3.99 16.75 -14.34
N LEU A 217 3.84 16.25 -15.57
CA LEU A 217 4.94 15.80 -16.43
C LEU A 217 5.59 16.98 -17.15
N GLU A 218 6.91 17.03 -17.10
CA GLU A 218 7.72 17.97 -17.89
C GLU A 218 8.70 17.20 -18.77
N SER A 219 8.78 17.58 -20.05
CA SER A 219 9.82 17.06 -20.95
C SER A 219 11.17 17.67 -20.60
N VAL A 220 12.17 16.83 -20.41
CA VAL A 220 13.56 17.21 -20.09
C VAL A 220 14.47 17.11 -21.30
N GLU A 221 14.08 16.32 -22.29
CA GLU A 221 14.83 16.18 -23.52
C GLU A 221 14.74 17.43 -24.38
N GLU A 222 15.84 17.68 -25.11
CA GLU A 222 15.84 18.66 -26.18
C GLU A 222 14.83 18.23 -27.26
N PRO A 223 14.07 19.18 -27.83
CA PRO A 223 13.18 18.91 -28.96
C PRO A 223 13.85 18.06 -30.04
N LYS A 224 13.27 16.91 -30.35
CA LYS A 224 13.69 16.08 -31.49
C LYS A 224 12.89 16.46 -32.72
N SER A 225 13.44 16.13 -33.89
CA SER A 225 12.75 16.29 -35.16
C SER A 225 11.36 15.64 -35.08
N TRP A 226 10.33 16.41 -35.47
CA TRP A 226 8.91 16.07 -35.44
C TRP A 226 8.26 15.95 -34.05
N ASP A 227 8.91 16.40 -32.99
CA ASP A 227 8.24 16.56 -31.70
C ASP A 227 7.22 17.69 -31.76
N PHE A 228 6.01 17.43 -31.28
CA PHE A 228 5.05 18.50 -31.03
C PHE A 228 5.55 19.35 -29.87
N LEU A 229 5.68 20.65 -30.11
CA LEU A 229 6.05 21.62 -29.08
C LEU A 229 4.81 22.36 -28.62
N TYR A 230 4.60 22.51 -27.31
CA TYR A 230 3.64 23.46 -26.73
C TYR A 230 4.40 24.57 -25.99
N ALA A 231 4.17 25.82 -26.39
CA ALA A 231 4.90 26.97 -25.81
C ALA A 231 6.44 26.80 -25.88
N GLY A 232 6.94 26.23 -26.98
CA GLY A 232 8.36 25.98 -27.21
C GLY A 232 8.95 24.79 -26.42
N ARG A 233 8.14 24.02 -25.69
CA ARG A 233 8.58 22.82 -24.97
C ARG A 233 7.99 21.55 -25.57
N PRO A 234 8.72 20.43 -25.64
CA PRO A 234 8.17 19.18 -26.12
C PRO A 234 7.03 18.71 -25.21
N ILE A 235 5.93 18.26 -25.81
CA ILE A 235 4.87 17.54 -25.07
C ILE A 235 5.13 16.03 -25.02
N GLY A 236 6.25 15.59 -25.61
CA GLY A 236 6.66 14.19 -25.79
C GLY A 236 5.67 13.35 -26.59
N LEU A 237 4.98 14.00 -27.52
CA LEU A 237 4.35 13.37 -28.67
C LEU A 237 5.25 13.62 -29.87
N ASN A 238 5.73 12.55 -30.51
CA ASN A 238 6.51 12.63 -31.74
C ASN A 238 5.63 12.24 -32.93
N ALA A 239 5.60 13.06 -33.97
CA ALA A 239 4.78 12.82 -35.15
C ALA A 239 5.26 11.63 -36.00
N LEU A 240 6.54 11.25 -35.93
CA LEU A 240 7.07 10.06 -36.62
C LEU A 240 6.80 8.78 -35.85
N THR A 241 6.82 8.83 -34.53
CA THR A 241 6.67 7.66 -33.66
C THR A 241 5.53 7.81 -32.66
N PRO A 242 4.32 8.20 -33.09
CA PRO A 242 3.24 8.53 -32.17
C PRO A 242 2.81 7.33 -31.32
N TRP A 243 2.91 6.11 -31.87
CA TRP A 243 2.60 4.88 -31.13
C TRP A 243 3.51 4.67 -29.92
N VAL A 244 4.78 5.09 -30.00
CA VAL A 244 5.71 5.02 -28.86
C VAL A 244 5.23 5.97 -27.78
N SER A 245 4.85 7.20 -28.13
CA SER A 245 4.27 8.15 -27.18
C SER A 245 3.01 7.56 -26.53
N PHE A 246 2.03 7.09 -27.31
CA PHE A 246 0.80 6.47 -26.76
C PHE A 246 1.10 5.29 -25.83
N LEU A 247 2.00 4.39 -26.22
CA LEU A 247 2.40 3.25 -25.39
C LEU A 247 3.06 3.71 -24.08
N THR A 248 3.91 4.73 -24.15
CA THR A 248 4.51 5.34 -22.96
C THR A 248 3.42 5.85 -22.02
N TYR A 249 2.50 6.70 -22.48
CA TYR A 249 1.40 7.20 -21.64
C TYR A 249 0.51 6.09 -21.08
N HIS A 250 0.20 5.08 -21.88
CA HIS A 250 -0.56 3.90 -21.42
C HIS A 250 0.11 3.25 -20.23
N ASN A 251 1.41 2.95 -20.36
CA ASN A 251 2.17 2.27 -19.33
C ASN A 251 2.26 3.14 -18.08
N MET A 252 2.50 4.45 -18.22
CA MET A 252 2.50 5.38 -17.08
C MET A 252 1.18 5.34 -16.31
N ILE A 253 0.06 5.55 -16.99
CA ILE A 253 -1.26 5.61 -16.36
C ILE A 253 -1.64 4.24 -15.80
N SER A 254 -1.33 3.16 -16.51
CA SER A 254 -1.57 1.78 -16.08
C SER A 254 -0.78 1.44 -14.81
N ASP A 255 0.48 1.86 -14.72
CA ASP A 255 1.33 1.62 -13.55
C ASP A 255 0.87 2.44 -12.34
N ILE A 256 0.46 3.70 -12.55
CA ILE A 256 -0.16 4.52 -11.49
C ILE A 256 -1.47 3.87 -11.00
N LEU A 257 -2.36 3.46 -11.91
CA LEU A 257 -3.61 2.80 -11.54
C LEU A 257 -3.38 1.47 -10.83
N SER A 258 -2.39 0.69 -11.28
CA SER A 258 -1.99 -0.55 -10.62
C SER A 258 -1.51 -0.30 -9.19
N PHE A 259 -0.69 0.72 -8.97
CA PHE A 259 -0.21 1.10 -7.63
C PHE A 259 -1.36 1.47 -6.69
N THR A 260 -2.39 2.15 -7.19
CA THR A 260 -3.59 2.51 -6.42
C THR A 260 -4.57 1.34 -6.15
N GLY A 261 -4.22 0.12 -6.60
CA GLY A 261 -5.05 -1.08 -6.43
C GLY A 261 -6.24 -1.19 -7.39
N ASN A 262 -6.23 -0.42 -8.49
CA ASN A 262 -7.30 -0.42 -9.51
C ASN A 262 -7.03 -1.33 -10.70
N GLY A 263 -5.95 -2.11 -10.66
CA GLY A 263 -5.50 -2.95 -11.76
C GLY A 263 -4.90 -2.15 -12.92
N ARG A 264 -4.40 -2.89 -13.92
CA ARG A 264 -3.82 -2.32 -15.13
C ARG A 264 -4.88 -2.01 -16.18
N LEU A 265 -4.60 -1.03 -17.03
CA LEU A 265 -5.38 -0.81 -18.24
C LEU A 265 -5.23 -2.01 -19.19
N GLN A 266 -6.26 -2.32 -19.98
CA GLN A 266 -6.23 -3.46 -20.89
C GLN A 266 -5.32 -3.16 -22.10
N ASP A 267 -4.35 -4.04 -22.36
CA ASP A 267 -3.30 -3.84 -23.38
C ASP A 267 -3.75 -4.04 -24.83
N LYS A 268 -4.97 -4.56 -25.04
CA LYS A 268 -5.47 -5.00 -26.36
C LYS A 268 -5.67 -3.84 -27.36
N ILE A 269 -5.47 -2.59 -26.93
CA ILE A 269 -5.86 -1.41 -27.70
C ILE A 269 -4.69 -0.81 -28.49
N ILE A 270 -3.42 -1.03 -28.14
CA ILE A 270 -2.35 -0.14 -28.65
C ILE A 270 -1.60 -0.69 -29.87
N SER A 271 -1.45 -2.01 -30.00
CA SER A 271 -0.68 -2.61 -31.12
C SER A 271 -1.28 -2.31 -32.48
N ASP A 272 -2.61 -2.31 -32.59
CA ASP A 272 -3.29 -2.22 -33.89
C ASP A 272 -3.38 -0.77 -34.39
N TRP A 273 -3.03 0.20 -33.54
CA TRP A 273 -3.32 1.61 -33.75
C TRP A 273 -2.11 2.40 -34.18
N GLY A 274 -0.91 1.90 -33.91
CA GLY A 274 0.32 2.61 -34.26
C GLY A 274 0.44 2.89 -35.77
N GLU A 275 -0.04 1.97 -36.60
CA GLU A 275 -0.04 2.11 -38.06
C GLU A 275 -1.05 3.17 -38.53
N ILE A 276 -2.28 3.15 -38.00
CA ILE A 276 -3.35 4.11 -38.31
C ILE A 276 -2.95 5.53 -37.87
N ILE A 277 -2.33 5.63 -36.69
CA ILE A 277 -1.92 6.90 -36.12
C ILE A 277 -0.81 7.52 -36.96
N PHE A 278 0.20 6.74 -37.32
CA PHE A 278 1.30 7.19 -38.19
C PHE A 278 0.81 7.65 -39.57
N GLU A 279 -0.01 6.85 -40.26
CA GLU A 279 -0.53 7.20 -41.59
C GLU A 279 -1.28 8.54 -41.57
N SER A 280 -2.01 8.81 -40.51
CA SER A 280 -2.84 10.03 -40.42
C SER A 280 -2.02 11.24 -39.97
N ILE A 281 -1.06 11.10 -39.05
CA ILE A 281 -0.14 12.19 -38.73
C ILE A 281 0.65 12.59 -39.96
N SER A 282 1.16 11.61 -40.71
CA SER A 282 1.90 11.86 -41.95
C SER A 282 1.08 12.67 -42.96
N LYS A 283 -0.26 12.56 -42.98
CA LYS A 283 -1.14 13.37 -43.86
C LYS A 283 -1.24 14.84 -43.42
N ILE A 284 -1.04 15.14 -42.13
CA ILE A 284 -1.26 16.47 -41.54
C ILE A 284 0.05 17.22 -41.36
N THR A 285 1.12 16.51 -40.99
CA THR A 285 2.46 17.09 -40.93
C THR A 285 3.08 17.25 -42.33
N LEU A 286 2.47 16.63 -43.36
CA LEU A 286 2.82 16.82 -44.76
C LEU A 286 1.62 17.34 -45.60
N PRO A 287 1.25 18.63 -45.60
CA PRO A 287 0.46 19.20 -46.67
C PRO A 287 1.31 20.17 -47.51
N PHE A 288 1.67 19.69 -48.70
CA PHE A 288 1.53 20.32 -50.02
C PHE A 288 1.47 21.86 -50.18
N ASP A 289 2.21 22.27 -51.20
CA ASP A 289 2.06 23.41 -52.12
C ASP A 289 2.72 24.76 -51.77
N SER A 290 3.43 25.25 -52.78
CA SER A 290 4.54 26.21 -52.76
C SER A 290 4.18 27.68 -52.50
N ASN A 291 2.92 28.01 -52.22
CA ASN A 291 2.47 29.41 -52.18
C ASN A 291 1.73 29.83 -50.91
N ASP A 292 1.19 28.89 -50.13
CA ASP A 292 0.67 29.21 -48.82
C ASP A 292 1.65 28.70 -47.78
N VAL A 293 2.57 29.58 -47.39
CA VAL A 293 3.08 29.55 -46.02
C VAL A 293 1.84 29.74 -45.15
N ILE A 294 1.13 28.64 -44.85
CA ILE A 294 0.26 28.56 -43.70
C ILE A 294 1.21 28.68 -42.53
N THR A 295 1.55 29.94 -42.22
CA THR A 295 1.99 30.34 -40.93
C THR A 295 1.02 29.67 -39.96
N TYR A 296 1.55 28.78 -39.13
CA TYR A 296 0.95 28.29 -37.88
C TYR A 296 0.60 29.45 -36.91
N LYS A 297 0.46 30.69 -37.39
CA LYS A 297 0.14 31.93 -36.68
C LYS A 297 -1.24 31.91 -36.03
N ASN A 298 -2.21 31.16 -36.56
CA ASN A 298 -3.57 31.19 -36.01
C ASN A 298 -3.77 30.29 -34.78
N PHE A 299 -2.82 29.41 -34.45
CA PHE A 299 -2.87 28.59 -33.22
C PHE A 299 -1.62 28.66 -32.34
N GLY A 300 -0.69 29.58 -32.62
CA GLY A 300 0.29 30.21 -31.72
C GLY A 300 1.28 29.34 -30.92
N LEU A 301 1.06 28.04 -30.74
CA LEU A 301 1.71 27.29 -29.67
C LEU A 301 2.04 25.83 -30.00
N LEU A 302 1.48 25.22 -31.06
CA LEU A 302 1.70 23.83 -31.44
C LEU A 302 2.35 23.70 -32.83
N CYS A 303 3.64 23.38 -32.89
CA CYS A 303 4.36 23.12 -34.14
C CYS A 303 5.27 21.90 -33.99
N PRO A 304 5.39 21.03 -35.02
CA PRO A 304 6.44 20.03 -35.05
C PRO A 304 7.80 20.72 -35.15
N TYR A 305 8.72 20.41 -34.23
CA TYR A 305 10.09 20.90 -34.30
C TYR A 305 10.78 20.30 -35.53
N ASN A 306 11.40 21.12 -36.38
CA ASN A 306 12.12 20.63 -37.55
C ASN A 306 13.48 21.33 -37.59
N GLU A 307 14.53 20.64 -37.17
CA GLU A 307 15.88 21.12 -37.45
C GLU A 307 16.09 21.11 -38.97
N LEU A 308 16.71 22.16 -39.49
CA LEU A 308 17.02 22.38 -40.91
C LEU A 308 17.94 21.29 -41.56
N GLY A 309 18.07 20.10 -40.96
CA GLY A 309 18.71 18.88 -41.48
C GLY A 309 17.76 17.86 -42.11
N SER A 310 16.52 18.25 -42.41
CA SER A 310 15.36 17.40 -42.76
C SER A 310 15.50 16.44 -43.97
N LEU A 311 16.53 16.56 -44.80
CA LEU A 311 16.68 15.72 -46.00
C LEU A 311 17.03 14.25 -45.66
N THR A 312 17.89 14.03 -44.67
CA THR A 312 18.29 12.69 -44.23
C THR A 312 17.13 11.97 -43.54
N ASN A 313 16.35 12.70 -42.74
CA ASN A 313 15.17 12.19 -42.04
C ASN A 313 14.04 11.84 -43.03
N LEU A 314 13.92 12.57 -44.14
CA LEU A 314 12.99 12.26 -45.24
C LEU A 314 13.40 11.00 -46.01
N ILE A 315 14.70 10.74 -46.18
CA ILE A 315 15.23 9.49 -46.76
C ILE A 315 14.98 8.30 -45.83
N GLU A 316 15.14 8.49 -44.52
CA GLU A 316 14.84 7.44 -43.53
C GLU A 316 13.34 7.12 -43.50
N LEU A 317 12.49 8.16 -43.55
CA LEU A 317 11.05 8.01 -43.71
C LEU A 317 10.69 7.24 -44.98
N TYR A 318 11.39 7.51 -46.10
CA TYR A 318 11.26 6.79 -47.36
C TYR A 318 11.60 5.30 -47.24
N GLU A 319 12.71 4.94 -46.59
CA GLU A 319 13.08 3.53 -46.42
C GLU A 319 12.11 2.77 -45.50
N ILE A 320 11.58 3.43 -44.45
CA ILE A 320 10.54 2.86 -43.58
C ILE A 320 9.24 2.63 -44.37
N CYS A 321 8.79 3.64 -45.11
CA CYS A 321 7.59 3.59 -45.94
C CYS A 321 7.66 2.53 -47.05
N LYS A 322 8.84 2.40 -47.70
CA LYS A 322 9.13 1.41 -48.74
C LYS A 322 9.17 -0.01 -48.19
N LYS A 323 9.80 -0.22 -47.03
CA LYS A 323 9.85 -1.52 -46.34
C LYS A 323 8.45 -2.02 -46.00
N ASN A 324 7.53 -1.11 -45.70
CA ASN A 324 6.15 -1.43 -45.34
C ASN A 324 5.17 -1.50 -46.55
N ARG A 325 5.64 -1.31 -47.80
CA ARG A 325 4.86 -1.40 -49.06
C ARG A 325 3.56 -0.56 -49.11
N ARG A 326 3.53 0.63 -48.52
CA ARG A 326 2.27 1.40 -48.35
C ARG A 326 2.35 2.90 -48.65
N VAL A 327 3.10 3.33 -49.66
CA VAL A 327 3.05 4.74 -50.09
C VAL A 327 2.72 4.87 -51.57
N ASP A 328 1.70 5.69 -51.83
CA ASP A 328 1.30 6.16 -53.15
C ASP A 328 2.49 6.88 -53.85
N PRO A 329 2.96 6.38 -55.01
CA PRO A 329 4.08 6.96 -55.76
C PRO A 329 3.92 8.45 -56.06
N THR A 330 2.68 8.91 -56.23
CA THR A 330 2.32 10.30 -56.56
C THR A 330 2.63 11.24 -55.40
N ARG A 331 2.30 10.81 -54.17
CA ARG A 331 2.60 11.58 -52.95
C ARG A 331 4.10 11.62 -52.66
N LEU A 332 4.79 10.54 -52.99
CA LEU A 332 6.24 10.45 -52.87
C LEU A 332 6.96 11.46 -53.79
N GLN A 333 6.46 11.59 -55.02
CA GLN A 333 6.97 12.55 -56.00
C GLN A 333 6.75 14.00 -55.55
N CYS A 334 5.56 14.33 -55.03
CA CYS A 334 5.26 15.67 -54.56
C CYS A 334 6.13 16.10 -53.36
N THR A 335 6.38 15.19 -52.42
CA THR A 335 7.31 15.44 -51.30
C THR A 335 8.73 15.71 -51.82
N TYR A 336 9.18 14.96 -52.84
CA TYR A 336 10.51 15.14 -53.44
C TYR A 336 10.64 16.46 -54.21
N THR A 337 9.63 16.81 -55.02
CA THR A 337 9.58 18.09 -55.75
C THR A 337 9.57 19.27 -54.79
N HIS A 338 8.87 19.15 -53.66
CA HIS A 338 8.80 20.20 -52.65
C HIS A 338 10.14 20.41 -51.94
N ILE A 339 10.82 19.33 -51.53
CA ILE A 339 12.16 19.38 -50.94
C ILE A 339 13.15 20.05 -51.91
N ILE A 340 13.05 19.78 -53.21
CA ILE A 340 13.92 20.41 -54.21
C ILE A 340 13.58 21.90 -54.39
N SER A 341 12.31 22.28 -54.31
CA SER A 341 11.87 23.68 -54.49
C SER A 341 12.16 24.60 -53.29
N SER A 342 12.24 24.03 -52.08
CA SER A 342 12.34 24.80 -50.83
C SER A 342 13.78 25.12 -50.40
N TYR A 343 14.79 24.64 -51.13
CA TYR A 343 16.20 24.88 -50.85
C TYR A 343 16.90 25.54 -52.04
N SER A 344 17.75 26.54 -51.78
CA SER A 344 18.60 27.13 -52.83
C SER A 344 19.48 26.04 -53.45
N PRO A 345 19.58 25.95 -54.79
CA PRO A 345 20.42 24.96 -55.47
C PRO A 345 21.85 24.93 -54.90
N SER A 346 22.41 26.08 -54.53
CA SER A 346 23.75 26.19 -53.94
C SER A 346 23.94 25.39 -52.65
N ILE A 347 22.94 25.39 -51.75
CA ILE A 347 22.99 24.67 -50.45
C ILE A 347 22.90 23.14 -50.68
N ILE A 348 22.13 22.74 -51.68
CA ILE A 348 21.97 21.33 -52.08
C ILE A 348 23.26 20.81 -52.72
N TYR A 349 23.89 21.60 -53.60
CA TYR A 349 25.15 21.25 -54.28
C TYR A 349 26.35 21.20 -53.32
N GLU A 350 26.40 22.07 -52.31
CA GLU A 350 27.50 22.12 -51.32
C GLU A 350 27.48 20.92 -50.38
N ARG A 351 26.30 20.42 -49.98
CA ARG A 351 26.16 19.27 -49.07
C ARG A 351 26.12 17.91 -49.76
N PHE A 352 25.72 17.82 -51.04
CA PHE A 352 25.61 16.55 -51.77
C PHE A 352 26.25 16.62 -53.17
N PRO A 353 27.59 16.75 -53.27
CA PRO A 353 28.30 17.00 -54.52
C PRO A 353 28.34 15.80 -55.49
N ARG A 354 27.80 14.63 -55.13
CA ARG A 354 27.77 13.46 -56.02
C ARG A 354 26.35 12.90 -56.20
N ASN A 355 25.83 13.20 -57.38
CA ASN A 355 24.86 12.41 -58.13
C ASN A 355 23.39 12.46 -57.69
N ILE A 356 22.90 13.66 -57.34
CA ILE A 356 21.45 13.95 -57.29
C ILE A 356 20.75 13.61 -58.61
N ASN A 357 21.42 13.78 -59.75
CA ASN A 357 20.87 13.39 -61.05
C ASN A 357 20.64 11.87 -61.17
N ASP A 358 21.44 11.03 -60.50
CA ASP A 358 21.19 9.57 -60.44
C ASP A 358 20.03 9.22 -59.52
N VAL A 359 19.89 9.91 -58.39
CA VAL A 359 18.76 9.71 -57.47
C VAL A 359 17.46 10.13 -58.16
N TYR A 360 17.48 11.28 -58.83
CA TYR A 360 16.37 11.78 -59.64
C TYR A 360 16.02 10.83 -60.79
N ARG A 361 17.02 10.35 -61.55
CA ARG A 361 16.80 9.36 -62.62
C ARG A 361 16.24 8.04 -62.10
N LYS A 362 16.76 7.52 -60.97
CA LYS A 362 16.26 6.27 -60.37
C LYS A 362 14.83 6.40 -59.87
N ALA A 363 14.47 7.54 -59.27
CA ALA A 363 13.10 7.81 -58.85
C ALA A 363 12.15 7.88 -60.06
N LEU A 364 12.56 8.57 -61.13
CA LEU A 364 11.80 8.70 -62.37
C LEU A 364 11.63 7.35 -63.09
N ASP A 365 12.66 6.50 -63.11
CA ASP A 365 12.62 5.16 -63.70
C ASP A 365 11.73 4.17 -62.92
N ILE A 366 11.61 4.35 -61.60
CA ILE A 366 10.68 3.56 -60.77
C ILE A 366 9.25 4.01 -61.04
N TYR A 367 9.02 5.33 -61.07
CA TYR A 367 7.71 5.90 -61.39
C TYR A 367 7.18 5.43 -62.75
N ASN A 368 7.99 5.56 -63.81
CA ASN A 368 7.60 5.14 -65.16
C ASN A 368 7.34 3.62 -65.24
N ARG A 369 8.04 2.81 -64.45
CA ARG A 369 7.80 1.35 -64.38
C ARG A 369 6.51 0.98 -63.67
N GLU A 370 6.14 1.68 -62.61
CA GLU A 370 4.88 1.44 -61.91
C GLU A 370 3.68 2.01 -62.70
N LEU A 371 3.85 3.15 -63.38
CA LEU A 371 2.84 3.73 -64.27
C LEU A 371 2.52 2.77 -65.43
N ALA A 372 3.51 2.04 -65.95
CA ALA A 372 3.32 1.08 -67.04
C ALA A 372 2.64 -0.24 -66.61
N LYS A 373 2.43 -0.45 -65.30
CA LYS A 373 1.70 -1.63 -64.76
C LYS A 373 0.22 -1.36 -64.52
N ILE A 374 -0.19 -0.09 -64.55
CA ILE A 374 -1.57 0.38 -64.47
C ILE A 374 -2.09 0.54 -65.90
#